data_AF-A0A8H8T1C4-F1
#
_entry.id   AF-A0A8H8T1C4-F1
#
_cell.length_a   1.000
_cell.length_b   1.000
_cell.length_c   1.000
_cell.angle_alpha   90.00
_cell.angle_beta   90.00
_cell.angle_gamma   90.00
#
_symmetry.space_group_name_H-M   'P 1'
#
loop_
_entity.id
_entity.type
_entity.pdbx_description
1 polymer ?
#
loop_
_entity_poly.entity_id
_entity_poly.type
_entity_poly.pdbx_seq_one_letter_code
_entity_poly.pdbx_strand_id
1 'polypeptide(L)'
;MLDPKMTPEGRIVRDTVISQYVTVSGLALLLYDHCLTLAAEVELVWPAKMSPVKCAFLINRYVCPLVLSFICAVNSGHWKNLDDK
;
A
#
# COMPACT_ATOMS: atom_id res chain seq x y z
N MET A 1 -13.33 -9.04 23.19
CA MET A 1 -14.10 -8.66 24.40
C MET A 1 -14.26 -7.15 24.34
N LEU A 2 -15.42 -6.65 23.89
CA LEU A 2 -15.68 -5.22 23.68
C LEU A 2 -15.93 -4.56 25.04
N ASP A 3 -15.21 -3.49 25.35
CA ASP A 3 -15.45 -2.72 26.58
C ASP A 3 -16.86 -2.07 26.52
N PRO A 4 -17.76 -2.39 27.47
CA PRO A 4 -19.14 -1.94 27.45
C PRO A 4 -19.33 -0.44 27.68
N LYS A 5 -18.28 0.33 27.99
CA LYS A 5 -18.37 1.79 28.19
C LYS A 5 -17.73 2.64 27.07
N MET A 6 -17.42 2.05 25.93
CA MET A 6 -16.74 2.79 24.86
C MET A 6 -17.65 3.83 24.20
N THR A 7 -17.31 5.10 24.38
CA THR A 7 -18.01 6.23 23.76
C THR A 7 -17.93 6.15 22.22
N PRO A 8 -18.89 6.77 21.49
CA PRO A 8 -18.93 6.71 20.03
C PRO A 8 -17.65 7.19 19.37
N GLU A 9 -17.02 8.26 19.89
CA GLU A 9 -15.74 8.76 19.39
C GLU A 9 -14.60 7.75 19.52
N GLY A 10 -14.55 7.00 20.62
CA GLY A 10 -13.50 5.99 20.84
C GLY A 10 -13.55 4.85 19.82
N ARG A 11 -14.74 4.50 19.33
CA ARG A 11 -14.90 3.47 18.28
C ARG A 11 -14.30 3.92 16.95
N ILE A 12 -14.61 5.14 16.52
CA ILE A 12 -14.12 5.71 15.25
C ILE A 12 -12.58 5.77 15.23
N VAL A 13 -11.97 6.23 16.33
CA VAL A 13 -10.51 6.31 16.45
C VAL A 13 -9.88 4.93 16.34
N ARG A 14 -10.40 3.95 17.08
CA ARG A 14 -9.89 2.58 17.05
C ARG A 14 -10.03 1.95 15.66
N ASP A 15 -11.19 2.10 15.04
CA ASP A 15 -11.46 1.48 13.74
C ASP A 15 -10.57 2.12 12.64
N THR A 16 -10.28 3.42 12.75
CA THR A 16 -9.30 4.12 11.90
C THR A 16 -7.89 3.57 12.08
N VAL A 17 -7.45 3.42 13.34
CA VAL A 17 -6.12 2.89 13.67
C VAL A 17 -5.96 1.45 13.18
N ILE A 18 -6.98 0.60 13.39
CA ILE A 18 -7.00 -0.78 12.88
C ILE A 18 -6.86 -0.78 11.35
N SER A 19 -7.62 0.08 10.65
CA SER A 19 -7.55 0.20 9.20
C SER A 19 -6.16 0.60 8.69
N GLN A 20 -5.49 1.54 9.38
CA GLN A 20 -4.12 1.95 9.07
C GLN A 20 -3.13 0.79 9.22
N TYR A 21 -3.18 0.06 10.35
CA TYR A 21 -2.29 -1.09 10.57
C TYR A 21 -2.50 -2.20 9.55
N VAL A 22 -3.76 -2.49 9.17
CA VAL A 22 -4.08 -3.48 8.13
C VAL A 22 -3.54 -3.04 6.78
N THR A 23 -3.68 -1.76 6.43
CA THR A 23 -3.20 -1.21 5.15
C THR A 23 -1.67 -1.29 5.06
N VAL A 24 -0.96 -0.90 6.12
CA VAL A 24 0.52 -0.98 6.17
C VAL A 24 1.01 -2.43 6.13
N SER A 25 0.33 -3.33 6.83
CA SER A 25 0.66 -4.76 6.80
C SER A 25 0.44 -5.39 5.42
N GLY A 26 -0.67 -5.02 4.75
CA GLY A 26 -0.95 -5.44 3.38
C GLY A 26 0.08 -4.91 2.39
N LEU A 27 0.50 -3.65 2.52
CA LEU A 27 1.57 -3.05 1.72
C LEU A 27 2.91 -3.79 1.95
N ALA A 28 3.27 -4.09 3.19
CA ALA A 28 4.51 -4.81 3.50
C ALA A 28 4.53 -6.22 2.90
N LEU A 29 3.41 -6.95 2.98
CA LEU A 29 3.28 -8.28 2.36
C LEU A 29 3.37 -8.21 0.84
N LEU A 30 2.71 -7.22 0.23
CA LEU A 30 2.80 -7.00 -1.22
C LEU A 30 4.23 -6.68 -1.64
N LEU A 31 4.92 -5.78 -0.94
CA LEU A 31 6.32 -5.47 -1.22
C LEU A 31 7.23 -6.69 -1.06
N TYR A 32 6.99 -7.52 -0.05
CA TYR A 32 7.74 -8.75 0.16
C TYR A 32 7.56 -9.73 -1.02
N ASP A 33 6.32 -9.96 -1.46
CA ASP A 33 6.02 -10.79 -2.64
C ASP A 33 6.65 -10.21 -3.91
N HIS A 34 6.62 -8.88 -4.05
CA HIS A 34 7.28 -8.18 -5.15
C HIS A 34 8.80 -8.42 -5.13
N CYS A 35 9.49 -8.22 -4.01
CA CYS A 35 10.95 -8.42 -3.93
C CYS A 35 11.38 -9.84 -4.31
N LEU A 36 10.60 -10.85 -3.89
CA LEU A 36 10.88 -12.26 -4.19
C LEU A 36 10.77 -12.56 -5.69
N THR A 37 9.77 -11.98 -6.34
CA THR A 37 9.52 -12.19 -7.77
C THR A 37 10.37 -11.27 -8.66
N LEU A 38 10.80 -10.12 -8.15
CA LEU A 38 11.66 -9.15 -8.85
C LEU A 38 13.02 -9.74 -9.17
N ALA A 39 13.59 -10.57 -8.29
CA ALA A 39 14.90 -11.20 -8.52
C ALA A 39 14.89 -12.05 -9.79
N ALA A 40 13.86 -12.88 -9.97
CA ALA A 40 13.69 -13.68 -11.18
C ALA A 40 13.36 -12.83 -12.41
N GLU A 41 12.59 -11.74 -12.26
CA GLU A 41 12.31 -10.82 -13.36
C GLU A 41 13.55 -10.04 -13.82
N VAL A 42 14.40 -9.57 -12.91
CA VAL A 42 15.64 -8.88 -13.30
C VAL A 42 16.57 -9.82 -14.06
N GLU A 43 16.65 -11.09 -13.66
CA GLU A 43 17.54 -12.05 -14.32
C GLU A 43 17.01 -12.53 -15.69
N LEU A 44 15.71 -12.81 -15.81
CA LEU A 44 15.11 -13.36 -17.04
C LEU A 44 14.56 -12.30 -17.98
N VAL A 45 13.99 -11.22 -17.43
CA VAL A 45 13.25 -10.23 -18.19
C VAL A 45 14.17 -9.08 -18.61
N TRP A 46 15.05 -8.55 -17.77
CA TRP A 46 15.89 -7.38 -18.13
C TRP A 46 16.86 -7.59 -19.30
N PRO A 47 17.49 -8.76 -19.52
CA PRO A 47 18.34 -8.97 -20.70
C PRO A 47 17.53 -9.22 -21.99
N ALA A 48 16.23 -9.52 -21.88
CA ALA A 48 15.37 -9.80 -23.03
C ALA A 48 14.83 -8.52 -23.70
N LYS A 49 14.73 -8.54 -25.03
CA LYS A 49 14.27 -7.41 -25.87
C LYS A 49 13.01 -6.76 -25.29
N MET A 50 13.04 -5.44 -25.10
CA MET A 50 11.93 -4.66 -24.54
C MET A 50 10.73 -4.70 -25.49
N SER A 51 9.72 -5.51 -25.15
CA SER A 51 8.44 -5.56 -25.86
C SER A 51 7.42 -4.65 -25.16
N PRO A 52 6.52 -3.96 -25.88
CA PRO A 52 5.44 -3.18 -25.27
C PRO A 52 4.55 -4.01 -24.31
N VAL A 53 4.40 -5.32 -24.56
CA VAL A 53 3.70 -6.24 -23.65
C VAL A 53 4.40 -6.37 -22.30
N LYS A 54 5.74 -6.37 -22.30
CA LYS A 54 6.57 -6.39 -21.08
C LYS A 54 6.44 -5.06 -20.31
N CYS A 55 6.38 -3.92 -21.00
CA CYS A 55 6.08 -2.64 -20.34
C CYS A 55 4.68 -2.62 -19.72
N ALA A 56 3.66 -3.07 -20.44
CA ALA A 56 2.30 -3.15 -19.91
C ALA A 56 2.21 -4.07 -18.68
N PHE A 57 2.94 -5.20 -18.70
CA PHE A 57 3.04 -6.11 -17.57
C PHE A 57 3.74 -5.47 -16.36
N LEU A 58 4.87 -4.78 -16.58
CA LEU A 58 5.58 -4.07 -15.51
C LEU A 58 4.73 -2.94 -14.93
N ILE A 59 4.08 -2.12 -15.77
CA ILE A 59 3.18 -1.06 -15.31
C ILE A 59 2.06 -1.64 -14.44
N ASN A 60 1.41 -2.70 -14.91
CA ASN A 60 0.36 -3.35 -14.14
C ASN A 60 0.87 -3.91 -12.79
N ARG A 61 2.14 -4.33 -12.73
CA ARG A 61 2.81 -4.82 -11.53
C ARG A 61 3.18 -3.69 -10.55
N TYR A 62 3.71 -2.56 -11.02
CA TYR A 62 4.15 -1.46 -10.16
C TYR A 62 3.03 -0.49 -9.74
N VAL A 63 1.92 -0.43 -10.49
CA VAL A 63 0.78 0.43 -10.15
C VAL A 63 0.16 0.02 -8.82
N CYS A 64 0.05 -1.28 -8.52
CA CYS A 64 -0.57 -1.77 -7.28
C CYS A 64 0.17 -1.31 -6.00
N PRO A 65 1.50 -1.51 -5.85
CA PRO A 65 2.24 -1.01 -4.69
C PRO A 65 2.32 0.53 -4.65
N LEU A 66 2.31 1.22 -5.80
CA LEU A 66 2.26 2.68 -5.86
C LEU A 66 0.93 3.23 -5.34
N VAL A 67 -0.19 2.66 -5.78
CA VAL A 67 -1.54 3.04 -5.33
C VAL A 67 -1.70 2.78 -3.84
N LEU A 68 -1.23 1.64 -3.32
CA LEU A 68 -1.27 1.35 -1.89
C LEU A 68 -0.37 2.27 -1.06
N SER A 69 0.81 2.62 -1.57
CA SER A 69 1.68 3.61 -0.92
C SER A 69 1.01 4.99 -0.87
N PHE A 70 0.33 5.39 -1.94
CA PHE A 70 -0.44 6.63 -1.98
C PHE A 70 -1.61 6.61 -0.99
N ILE A 71 -2.36 5.49 -0.92
CA ILE A 71 -3.44 5.30 0.04
C ILE A 71 -2.91 5.35 1.48
N CYS A 72 -1.77 4.72 1.78
CA CYS A 72 -1.10 4.83 3.07
C CYS A 72 -0.73 6.29 3.41
N ALA A 73 -0.20 7.04 2.45
CA ALA A 73 0.16 8.45 2.64
C ALA A 73 -1.06 9.34 2.92
N VAL A 74 -2.17 9.10 2.22
CA VAL A 74 -3.44 9.79 2.46
C VAL A 74 -4.02 9.44 3.83
N ASN A 75 -4.01 8.15 4.18
CA ASN A 75 -4.50 7.65 5.48
C ASN A 75 -3.63 8.08 6.67
N SER A 76 -2.36 8.42 6.44
CA SER A 76 -1.43 8.92 7.46
C SER A 76 -1.71 10.37 7.86
N GLY A 77 -2.67 11.04 7.21
CA GLY A 77 -3.15 12.36 7.63
C GLY A 77 -2.26 13.54 7.24
N HIS A 78 -1.26 13.32 6.36
CA HIS A 78 -0.34 14.38 5.92
C HIS A 78 -1.08 15.55 5.22
N TRP A 79 -2.24 15.28 4.61
CA TRP A 79 -3.03 16.28 3.87
C TRP A 79 -3.91 17.18 4.75
N LYS A 80 -4.22 16.78 5.99
CA LYS A 80 -5.04 17.62 6.89
C LYS A 80 -4.33 18.88 7.37
N ASN A 81 -3.00 18.93 7.28
CA ASN A 81 -2.19 20.08 7.73
C ASN A 81 -2.01 21.19 6.69
N LEU A 82 -2.62 21.07 5.49
CA LEU A 82 -2.45 22.04 4.40
C LEU A 82 -3.65 22.97 4.20
N ASP A 83 -4.80 22.69 4.84
CA ASP A 83 -6.02 23.52 4.76
C ASP A 83 -6.25 24.43 5.99
N ASP A 84 -5.33 24.44 6.98
CA ASP A 84 -5.38 25.32 8.16
C ASP A 84 -4.61 26.66 7.94
N LYS A 85 -4.73 27.27 6.75
CA LYS A 85 -4.22 28.61 6.45
C LYS A 85 -5.26 29.53 5.83
#